data_AF-A0A3Q0KRU6-F1
#
_entry.id   AF-A0A3Q0KRU6-F1
#
_cell.length_a   1.000
_cell.length_b   1.000
_cell.length_c   1.000
_cell.angle_alpha   90.00
_cell.angle_beta   90.00
_cell.angle_gamma   90.00
#
_symmetry.space_group_name_H-M   'P 1'
#
loop_
_entity.id
_entity.type
_entity.pdbx_description
1 polymer ?
#
loop_
_entity_poly.entity_id
_entity_poly.type
_entity_poly.pdbx_seq_one_letter_code
_entity_poly.pdbx_strand_id
1 'polypeptide(L)'
;MKSDPNIIVDPTKVTLAKNDIKVICILISMVIPFYTAVEISTFICDQFTFYSFLTERGLPYGYGISIDGINSTEMKLKQQDAQKQTSLVQSTNNFAAVAPGLISTLIVGYISDRFGRKIALGILIAGEASQVVAVAVVVFFRLTPWALVASNVLEGLIGGGLLSAIAQFSVCITDLTNYDQLKKSTSIPKSVYERRRWIFLTLIDGLACLSLAIASMIAGSLIHTYGFNTTMIVCILIYIPVIILIFFLPETNHINQLKCDTEINVYNHYDKLTKNENHTMMKLSCWQICCQKIKQVLMTVISSNPILIIILGILFIVSISAMVDSPFVTVYLMSEPFWWNSKKLGLSNGITEACSALLSIIIVNILARIQLSQSTRLNNKDNHESTDDNDDKLAEIKINFTLQKTLFNLLIFALSLMLLNRILMTIAYLFSSFTANMIVYIGLVPKLAKNINFPLLRTLITNWSGTQRKGLILSFASFISRIGLLISVSALPLVYSATLSYFPGAVFLVCASMLFVAICAAISFPFLVKYKNMKNVRV
;
A
#
# COMPACT_ATOMS: atom_id res chain seq x y z
N MET A 1 -47.75 23.13 -5.62
CA MET A 1 -46.42 23.75 -5.51
C MET A 1 -45.64 23.41 -6.77
N LYS A 2 -45.46 24.38 -7.68
CA LYS A 2 -44.56 24.21 -8.83
C LYS A 2 -43.13 24.12 -8.26
N SER A 3 -42.46 23.00 -8.47
CA SER A 3 -41.04 22.85 -8.18
C SER A 3 -40.26 23.72 -9.16
N ASP A 4 -39.66 24.81 -8.69
CA ASP A 4 -38.71 25.60 -9.48
C ASP A 4 -37.52 24.70 -9.87
N PRO A 5 -37.21 24.51 -11.16
CA PRO A 5 -36.13 23.64 -11.60
C PRO A 5 -34.74 24.30 -11.57
N ASN A 6 -34.61 25.52 -11.06
CA ASN A 6 -33.36 26.30 -11.17
C ASN A 6 -32.61 26.54 -9.85
N ILE A 7 -32.78 25.69 -8.84
CA ILE A 7 -31.75 25.60 -7.81
C ILE A 7 -30.63 24.72 -8.37
N ILE A 8 -29.77 25.34 -9.19
CA ILE A 8 -28.42 24.85 -9.43
C ILE A 8 -27.72 24.98 -8.08
N VAL A 9 -27.91 23.98 -7.23
CA VAL A 9 -27.06 23.81 -6.05
C VAL A 9 -25.67 23.64 -6.61
N ASP A 10 -24.81 24.63 -6.38
CA ASP A 10 -23.39 24.54 -6.73
C ASP A 10 -22.88 23.19 -6.21
N PRO A 11 -22.53 22.24 -7.10
CA PRO A 11 -22.18 20.88 -6.70
C PRO A 11 -20.93 20.84 -5.82
N THR A 12 -20.22 21.96 -5.69
CA THR A 12 -19.08 22.13 -4.79
C THR A 12 -19.46 22.42 -3.33
N LYS A 13 -20.69 22.88 -3.04
CA LYS A 13 -21.12 23.37 -1.72
C LYS A 13 -21.96 22.39 -0.89
N VAL A 14 -21.90 21.09 -1.18
CA VAL A 14 -22.56 20.07 -0.33
C VAL A 14 -21.76 19.87 0.95
N THR A 15 -22.13 20.60 2.01
CA THR A 15 -21.59 20.40 3.35
C THR A 15 -21.89 18.97 3.81
N LEU A 16 -20.85 18.24 4.16
CA LEU A 16 -20.99 16.92 4.79
C LEU A 16 -21.80 17.09 6.10
N ALA A 17 -22.52 16.07 6.56
CA ALA A 17 -23.18 16.17 7.86
C ALA A 17 -22.12 16.43 8.94
N LYS A 18 -22.44 17.27 9.94
CA LYS A 18 -21.50 17.65 11.01
C LYS A 18 -20.87 16.42 11.69
N ASN A 19 -21.64 15.32 11.80
CA ASN A 19 -21.17 14.05 12.34
C ASN A 19 -20.11 13.40 11.46
N ASP A 20 -20.35 13.30 10.15
CA ASP A 20 -19.39 12.72 9.21
C ASP A 20 -18.07 13.50 9.20
N ILE A 21 -18.11 14.84 9.31
CA ILE A 21 -16.90 15.68 9.39
C ILE A 21 -16.11 15.30 10.64
N LYS A 22 -16.81 15.16 11.77
CA LYS A 22 -16.21 14.73 13.03
C LYS A 22 -15.57 13.33 12.89
N VAL A 23 -16.23 12.39 12.22
CA VAL A 23 -15.66 11.04 11.99
C VAL A 23 -14.40 11.12 11.14
N ILE A 24 -14.42 11.87 10.03
CA ILE A 24 -13.25 12.05 9.16
C ILE A 24 -12.09 12.68 9.95
N CYS A 25 -12.35 13.70 10.77
CA CYS A 25 -11.32 14.32 11.61
C CYS A 25 -10.72 13.34 12.62
N ILE A 26 -11.53 12.46 13.23
CA ILE A 26 -11.03 11.42 14.14
C ILE A 26 -10.17 10.41 13.37
N LEU A 27 -10.64 9.92 12.22
CA LEU A 27 -9.89 8.98 11.39
C LEU A 27 -8.54 9.56 10.96
N ILE A 28 -8.50 10.81 10.49
CA ILE A 28 -7.26 11.51 10.13
C ILE A 28 -6.32 11.60 11.34
N SER A 29 -6.87 11.96 12.51
CA SER A 29 -6.11 12.08 13.75
C SER A 29 -5.61 10.73 14.28
N MET A 30 -6.21 9.61 13.88
CA MET A 30 -5.74 8.26 14.17
C MET A 30 -4.64 7.80 13.20
N VAL A 31 -4.81 8.07 11.90
CA VAL A 31 -3.88 7.63 10.84
C VAL A 31 -2.47 8.15 11.10
N ILE A 32 -2.32 9.44 11.45
CA ILE A 32 -1.01 10.05 11.64
C ILE A 32 -0.18 9.33 12.74
N PRO A 33 -0.61 9.28 14.02
CA PRO A 33 0.15 8.62 15.07
C PRO A 33 0.27 7.11 14.86
N PHE A 34 -0.75 6.45 14.30
CA PHE A 34 -0.72 5.02 14.04
C PHE A 34 0.42 4.64 13.07
N TYR A 35 0.43 5.22 11.87
CA TYR A 35 1.48 4.95 10.89
C TYR A 35 2.85 5.44 11.37
N THR A 36 2.89 6.56 12.11
CA THR A 36 4.14 7.09 12.63
C THR A 36 4.79 6.11 13.60
N ALA A 37 4.05 5.62 14.59
CA ALA A 37 4.56 4.71 15.59
C ALA A 37 4.94 3.34 15.00
N VAL A 38 4.10 2.78 14.11
CA VAL A 38 4.41 1.47 13.50
C VAL A 38 5.68 1.56 12.65
N GLU A 39 5.88 2.62 11.87
CA GLU A 39 7.13 2.80 11.11
C GLU A 39 8.35 3.04 12.01
N ILE A 40 8.21 3.77 13.12
CA ILE A 40 9.29 3.87 14.11
C ILE A 40 9.64 2.47 14.64
N SER A 41 8.65 1.64 14.96
CA SER A 41 8.85 0.25 15.40
C SER A 41 9.57 -0.58 14.34
N THR A 42 9.10 -0.55 13.09
CA THR A 42 9.73 -1.25 11.95
C THR A 42 11.17 -0.79 11.73
N PHE A 43 11.42 0.52 11.76
CA PHE A 43 12.76 1.08 11.61
C PHE A 43 13.68 0.68 12.78
N ILE A 44 13.16 0.63 14.01
CA ILE A 44 13.90 0.10 15.17
C ILE A 44 14.26 -1.37 14.93
N CYS A 45 13.34 -2.21 14.49
CA CYS A 45 13.60 -3.64 14.22
C CYS A 45 14.73 -3.82 13.20
N ASP A 46 14.67 -3.08 12.08
CA ASP A 46 15.68 -3.13 11.02
C ASP A 46 17.06 -2.70 11.53
N GLN A 47 17.13 -1.55 12.22
CA GLN A 47 18.38 -1.03 12.74
C GLN A 47 18.94 -1.90 13.87
N PHE A 48 18.10 -2.27 14.85
CA PHE A 48 18.50 -3.10 15.98
C PHE A 48 19.09 -4.43 15.52
N THR A 49 18.45 -5.11 14.56
CA THR A 49 18.95 -6.37 14.00
C THR A 49 20.38 -6.21 13.47
N PHE A 50 20.61 -5.20 12.65
CA PHE A 50 21.93 -4.96 12.05
C PHE A 50 23.00 -4.67 13.11
N TYR A 51 22.70 -3.74 14.03
CA TYR A 51 23.67 -3.35 15.06
C TYR A 51 23.96 -4.46 16.06
N SER A 52 22.96 -5.25 16.46
CA SER A 52 23.17 -6.42 17.32
C SER A 52 24.18 -7.38 16.71
N PHE A 53 24.04 -7.73 15.43
CA PHE A 53 24.98 -8.65 14.75
C PHE A 53 26.38 -8.06 14.56
N LEU A 54 26.51 -6.74 14.38
CA LEU A 54 27.82 -6.08 14.38
C LEU A 54 28.50 -6.21 15.75
N THR A 55 27.76 -5.94 16.82
CA THR A 55 28.31 -5.91 18.17
C THR A 55 28.69 -7.28 18.70
N GLU A 56 27.94 -8.32 18.32
CA GLU A 56 28.28 -9.72 18.58
C GLU A 56 29.65 -10.11 17.98
N ARG A 57 30.03 -9.46 16.86
CA ARG A 57 31.32 -9.68 16.17
C ARG A 57 32.42 -8.72 16.60
N GLY A 58 32.17 -7.91 17.64
CA GLY A 58 33.12 -6.94 18.19
C GLY A 58 33.29 -5.67 17.36
N LEU A 59 32.39 -5.39 16.41
CA LEU A 59 32.41 -4.15 15.62
C LEU A 59 31.64 -3.02 16.35
N PRO A 60 32.11 -1.76 16.29
CA PRO A 60 31.50 -0.66 17.02
C PRO A 60 30.17 -0.20 16.43
N TYR A 61 29.35 0.44 17.27
CA TYR A 61 28.17 1.17 16.84
C TYR A 61 28.56 2.41 16.03
N GLY A 62 28.29 2.41 14.73
CA GLY A 62 28.07 3.64 13.96
C GLY A 62 29.29 4.54 13.71
N TYR A 63 30.53 4.01 13.74
CA TYR A 63 31.71 4.80 13.40
C TYR A 63 32.52 4.20 12.26
N GLY A 64 32.94 5.10 11.36
CA GLY A 64 34.03 4.86 10.41
C GLY A 64 35.32 4.73 11.18
N ILE A 65 35.63 3.50 11.62
CA ILE A 65 36.97 3.12 12.06
C ILE A 65 37.91 3.57 10.94
N SER A 66 38.76 4.56 11.24
CA SER A 66 39.99 4.79 10.51
C SER A 66 40.70 3.45 10.46
N ILE A 67 40.87 2.91 9.24
CA ILE A 67 41.47 1.60 8.96
C ILE A 67 42.99 1.69 9.18
N ASP A 68 43.40 2.13 10.36
CA ASP A 68 44.80 2.15 10.77
C ASP A 68 44.95 1.12 11.90
N GLY A 69 45.31 -0.10 11.53
CA GLY A 69 45.85 -1.10 12.46
C GLY A 69 45.10 -2.43 12.60
N ILE A 70 43.87 -2.57 12.09
CA ILE A 70 43.17 -3.87 12.04
C ILE A 70 43.22 -4.38 10.59
N ASN A 71 43.55 -5.67 10.39
CA ASN A 71 43.50 -6.31 9.08
C ASN A 71 42.16 -6.00 8.40
N SER A 72 42.18 -5.10 7.40
CA SER A 72 40.99 -4.60 6.72
C SER A 72 40.12 -5.74 6.17
N THR A 73 40.74 -6.84 5.77
CA THR A 73 40.09 -8.07 5.32
C THR A 73 39.25 -8.74 6.41
N GLU A 74 39.75 -8.86 7.65
CA GLU A 74 39.01 -9.52 8.73
C GLU A 74 37.77 -8.71 9.13
N MET A 75 37.91 -7.39 9.23
CA MET A 75 36.77 -6.50 9.49
C MET A 75 35.72 -6.61 8.39
N LYS A 76 36.15 -6.63 7.12
CA LYS A 76 35.26 -6.83 5.96
C LYS A 76 34.50 -8.15 6.07
N LEU A 77 35.17 -9.25 6.40
CA LEU A 77 34.54 -10.56 6.56
C LEU A 77 33.53 -10.58 7.72
N LYS A 78 33.88 -10.01 8.88
CA LYS A 78 32.97 -9.87 10.03
C LYS A 78 31.73 -9.04 9.67
N GLN A 79 31.91 -7.96 8.92
CA GLN A 79 30.81 -7.10 8.49
C GLN A 79 29.92 -7.80 7.45
N GLN A 80 30.50 -8.54 6.49
CA GLN A 80 29.75 -9.33 5.52
C GLN A 80 28.91 -10.41 6.20
N ASP A 81 29.46 -11.09 7.21
CA ASP A 81 28.72 -12.09 7.97
C ASP A 81 27.57 -11.46 8.79
N ALA A 82 27.79 -10.30 9.41
CA ALA A 82 26.73 -9.55 10.09
C ALA A 82 25.59 -9.17 9.13
N GLN A 83 25.91 -8.70 7.93
CA GLN A 83 24.93 -8.38 6.89
C GLN A 83 24.15 -9.61 6.45
N LYS A 84 24.85 -10.73 6.20
CA LYS A 84 24.24 -12.00 5.81
C LYS A 84 23.19 -12.43 6.83
N GLN A 85 23.54 -12.41 8.12
CA GLN A 85 22.62 -12.74 9.21
C GLN A 85 21.47 -11.72 9.34
N THR A 86 21.75 -10.44 9.19
CA THR A 86 20.72 -9.38 9.21
C THR A 86 19.67 -9.62 8.15
N SER A 87 20.08 -9.89 6.92
CA SER A 87 19.16 -10.14 5.81
C SER A 87 18.36 -11.44 5.97
N LEU A 88 18.94 -12.48 6.59
CA LEU A 88 18.23 -13.71 6.95
C LEU A 88 17.14 -13.45 8.00
N VAL A 89 17.47 -12.71 9.06
CA VAL A 89 16.51 -12.35 10.10
C VAL A 89 15.42 -11.44 9.55
N GLN A 90 15.76 -10.41 8.77
CA GLN A 90 14.78 -9.53 8.13
C GLN A 90 13.83 -10.29 7.19
N SER A 91 14.37 -11.20 6.35
CA SER A 91 13.53 -12.06 5.52
C SER A 91 12.54 -12.87 6.35
N THR A 92 13.04 -13.49 7.42
CA THR A 92 12.24 -14.34 8.31
C THR A 92 11.17 -13.52 9.06
N ASN A 93 11.56 -12.36 9.59
CA ASN A 93 10.67 -11.39 10.24
C ASN A 93 9.54 -10.95 9.31
N ASN A 94 9.88 -10.52 8.09
CA ASN A 94 8.89 -10.05 7.13
C ASN A 94 7.97 -11.18 6.65
N PHE A 95 8.51 -12.38 6.47
CA PHE A 95 7.69 -13.56 6.16
C PHE A 95 6.71 -13.86 7.29
N ALA A 96 7.20 -13.82 8.53
CA ALA A 96 6.42 -14.05 9.74
C ALA A 96 5.32 -13.01 9.98
N ALA A 97 5.48 -11.77 9.52
CA ALA A 97 4.42 -10.75 9.54
C ALA A 97 3.43 -10.94 8.38
N VAL A 98 3.93 -10.98 7.14
CA VAL A 98 3.07 -10.87 5.95
C VAL A 98 2.27 -12.15 5.69
N ALA A 99 2.84 -13.34 5.89
CA ALA A 99 2.15 -14.59 5.56
C ALA A 99 0.93 -14.85 6.49
N PRO A 100 1.03 -14.74 7.83
CA PRO A 100 -0.15 -14.77 8.69
C PRO A 100 -1.05 -13.54 8.50
N GLY A 101 -0.47 -12.38 8.19
CA GLY A 101 -1.19 -11.14 7.89
C GLY A 101 -2.18 -11.28 6.73
N LEU A 102 -1.87 -12.09 5.72
CA LEU A 102 -2.81 -12.42 4.64
C LEU A 102 -4.08 -13.12 5.15
N ILE A 103 -3.96 -13.98 6.16
CA ILE A 103 -5.09 -14.70 6.75
C ILE A 103 -5.86 -13.75 7.68
N SER A 104 -5.14 -13.04 8.55
CA SER A 104 -5.73 -12.11 9.52
C SER A 104 -6.49 -10.96 8.82
N THR A 105 -5.94 -10.38 7.75
CA THR A 105 -6.61 -9.33 6.96
C THR A 105 -7.99 -9.76 6.44
N LEU A 106 -8.14 -11.01 5.97
CA LEU A 106 -9.43 -11.55 5.51
C LEU A 106 -10.42 -11.69 6.68
N ILE A 107 -9.93 -12.17 7.82
CA ILE A 107 -10.75 -12.31 9.04
C ILE A 107 -11.19 -10.94 9.55
N VAL A 108 -10.28 -9.96 9.62
CA VAL A 108 -10.58 -8.58 10.03
C VAL A 108 -11.58 -7.95 9.07
N GLY A 109 -11.46 -8.18 7.76
CA GLY A 109 -12.46 -7.75 6.77
C GLY A 109 -13.85 -8.33 7.02
N TYR A 110 -13.94 -9.64 7.26
CA TYR A 110 -15.19 -10.29 7.61
C TYR A 110 -15.79 -9.76 8.93
N ILE A 111 -14.95 -9.56 9.94
CA ILE A 111 -15.37 -9.00 11.23
C ILE A 111 -15.88 -7.57 11.05
N SER A 112 -15.20 -6.77 10.24
CA SER A 112 -15.59 -5.40 9.91
C SER A 112 -17.00 -5.34 9.34
N ASP A 113 -17.30 -6.23 8.40
CA ASP A 113 -18.62 -6.29 7.74
C ASP A 113 -19.73 -6.77 8.68
N ARG A 114 -19.44 -7.71 9.59
CA ARG A 114 -20.45 -8.35 10.44
C ARG A 114 -20.64 -7.71 11.80
N PHE A 115 -19.55 -7.34 12.46
CA PHE A 115 -19.56 -6.82 13.84
C PHE A 115 -19.35 -5.31 13.91
N GLY A 116 -18.99 -4.66 12.80
CA GLY A 116 -18.81 -3.21 12.71
C GLY A 116 -17.35 -2.80 12.52
N ARG A 117 -17.15 -1.59 11.96
CA ARG A 117 -15.84 -1.03 11.63
C ARG A 117 -15.03 -0.74 12.88
N LYS A 118 -15.68 -0.26 13.95
CA LYS A 118 -14.99 0.09 15.20
C LYS A 118 -14.29 -1.12 15.81
N ILE A 119 -14.95 -2.28 15.81
CA ILE A 119 -14.40 -3.52 16.36
C ILE A 119 -13.22 -4.00 15.51
N ALA A 120 -13.34 -3.97 14.18
CA ALA A 120 -12.25 -4.36 13.29
C ALA A 120 -11.01 -3.46 13.45
N LEU A 121 -11.19 -2.14 13.52
CA LEU A 121 -10.10 -1.20 13.82
C LEU A 121 -9.53 -1.44 15.22
N GLY A 122 -10.35 -1.76 16.21
CA GLY A 122 -9.90 -2.10 17.56
C GLY A 122 -8.99 -3.34 17.60
N ILE A 123 -9.37 -4.42 16.91
CA ILE A 123 -8.54 -5.64 16.78
C ILE A 123 -7.20 -5.31 16.13
N LEU A 124 -7.23 -4.47 15.10
CA LEU A 124 -6.04 -4.03 14.41
C LEU A 124 -5.09 -3.26 15.32
N ILE A 125 -5.61 -2.26 16.02
CA ILE A 125 -4.84 -1.44 16.95
C ILE A 125 -4.29 -2.30 18.10
N ALA A 126 -5.05 -3.30 18.57
CA ALA A 126 -4.60 -4.23 19.59
C ALA A 126 -3.45 -5.13 19.11
N GLY A 127 -3.50 -5.61 17.88
CA GLY A 127 -2.43 -6.43 17.30
C GLY A 127 -1.12 -5.67 17.13
N GLU A 128 -1.21 -4.45 16.65
CA GLU A 128 -0.06 -3.54 16.52
C GLU A 128 0.48 -3.12 17.89
N ALA A 129 -0.40 -2.87 18.87
CA ALA A 129 0.03 -2.63 20.25
C ALA A 129 0.80 -3.84 20.81
N SER A 130 0.32 -5.05 20.56
CA SER A 130 0.99 -6.29 20.97
C SER A 130 2.36 -6.43 20.32
N GLN A 131 2.51 -6.08 19.05
CA GLN A 131 3.81 -6.08 18.37
C GLN A 131 4.75 -5.04 18.99
N VAL A 132 4.30 -3.79 19.18
CA VAL A 132 5.10 -2.71 19.76
C VAL A 132 5.60 -3.09 21.16
N VAL A 133 4.74 -3.70 21.99
CA VAL A 133 5.14 -4.19 23.32
C VAL A 133 6.18 -5.31 23.21
N ALA A 134 6.00 -6.27 22.30
CA ALA A 134 6.96 -7.35 22.11
C ALA A 134 8.33 -6.85 21.61
N VAL A 135 8.35 -5.89 20.67
CA VAL A 135 9.58 -5.21 20.23
C VAL A 135 10.22 -4.45 21.40
N ALA A 136 9.43 -3.77 22.23
CA ALA A 136 9.94 -3.06 23.40
C ALA A 136 10.64 -4.00 24.38
N VAL A 137 10.08 -5.18 24.64
CA VAL A 137 10.72 -6.22 25.47
C VAL A 137 12.07 -6.63 24.85
N VAL A 138 12.12 -6.91 23.54
CA VAL A 138 13.38 -7.27 22.87
C VAL A 138 14.43 -6.18 23.00
N VAL A 139 14.05 -4.92 22.79
CA VAL A 139 14.97 -3.77 22.82
C VAL A 139 15.46 -3.48 24.24
N PHE A 140 14.55 -3.37 25.22
CA PHE A 140 14.91 -3.01 26.60
C PHE A 140 15.78 -4.08 27.27
N PHE A 141 15.47 -5.37 27.05
CA PHE A 141 16.26 -6.47 27.58
C PHE A 141 17.43 -6.87 26.68
N ARG A 142 17.64 -6.18 25.55
CA ARG A 142 18.69 -6.46 24.55
C ARG A 142 18.73 -7.94 24.15
N LEU A 143 17.55 -8.52 23.90
CA LEU A 143 17.42 -9.92 23.47
C LEU A 143 17.98 -10.11 22.07
N THR A 144 18.19 -11.37 21.69
CA THR A 144 18.63 -11.73 20.34
C THR A 144 17.67 -11.19 19.26
N PRO A 145 18.16 -10.72 18.11
CA PRO A 145 17.30 -10.26 17.01
C PRO A 145 16.30 -11.32 16.53
N TRP A 146 16.59 -12.61 16.72
CA TRP A 146 15.65 -13.70 16.41
C TRP A 146 14.36 -13.64 17.23
N ALA A 147 14.37 -13.00 18.41
CA ALA A 147 13.17 -12.78 19.21
C ALA A 147 12.17 -11.83 18.52
N LEU A 148 12.63 -10.98 17.59
CA LEU A 148 11.75 -10.11 16.79
C LEU A 148 10.83 -10.91 15.87
N VAL A 149 11.20 -12.13 15.49
CA VAL A 149 10.34 -13.01 14.68
C VAL A 149 9.01 -13.23 15.40
N ALA A 150 9.04 -13.50 16.72
CA ALA A 150 7.85 -13.70 17.52
C ALA A 150 6.99 -12.42 17.58
N SER A 151 7.60 -11.24 17.69
CA SER A 151 6.86 -9.97 17.67
C SER A 151 6.12 -9.73 16.35
N ASN A 152 6.74 -10.08 15.23
CA ASN A 152 6.15 -9.93 13.89
C ASN A 152 5.09 -10.99 13.59
N VAL A 153 5.20 -12.21 14.16
CA VAL A 153 4.11 -13.19 14.12
C VAL A 153 2.86 -12.64 14.81
N LEU A 154 3.00 -11.91 15.93
CA LEU A 154 1.86 -11.31 16.63
C LEU A 154 1.15 -10.26 15.77
N GLU A 155 1.89 -9.39 15.08
CA GLU A 155 1.33 -8.45 14.10
C GLU A 155 0.60 -9.16 12.95
N GLY A 156 1.21 -10.22 12.42
CA GLY A 156 0.62 -10.99 11.34
C GLY A 156 -0.67 -11.68 11.77
N LEU A 157 -0.71 -12.28 12.96
CA LEU A 157 -1.87 -13.01 13.46
C LEU A 157 -2.99 -12.06 13.91
N ILE A 158 -2.63 -10.98 14.62
CA ILE A 158 -3.58 -10.06 15.22
C ILE A 158 -3.58 -8.77 14.40
N GLY A 159 -4.67 -8.50 13.68
CA GLY A 159 -4.85 -7.22 12.99
C GLY A 159 -4.31 -7.17 11.56
N GLY A 160 -3.24 -7.90 11.24
CA GLY A 160 -2.73 -8.05 9.87
C GLY A 160 -1.93 -6.86 9.31
N GLY A 161 -1.38 -6.02 10.20
CA GLY A 161 -0.41 -4.98 9.86
C GLY A 161 -0.99 -3.67 9.31
N LEU A 162 -0.09 -2.71 9.01
CA LEU A 162 -0.34 -1.43 8.31
C LEU A 162 -1.23 -1.54 7.08
N LEU A 163 -1.08 -2.65 6.40
CA LEU A 163 -1.71 -3.00 5.16
C LEU A 163 -3.19 -3.41 5.36
N SER A 164 -3.53 -4.02 6.50
CA SER A 164 -4.93 -4.18 6.92
C SER A 164 -5.52 -2.84 7.34
N ALA A 165 -4.70 -1.98 7.95
CA ALA A 165 -5.11 -0.69 8.48
C ALA A 165 -5.61 0.22 7.37
N ILE A 166 -4.83 0.34 6.28
CA ILE A 166 -5.22 1.18 5.15
C ILE A 166 -6.55 0.72 4.53
N ALA A 167 -6.79 -0.59 4.48
CA ALA A 167 -8.03 -1.15 3.98
C ALA A 167 -9.21 -0.79 4.88
N GLN A 168 -9.07 -0.92 6.20
CA GLN A 168 -10.13 -0.56 7.15
C GLN A 168 -10.41 0.95 7.16
N PHE A 169 -9.37 1.79 7.14
CA PHE A 169 -9.53 3.25 6.99
C PHE A 169 -10.25 3.59 5.68
N SER A 170 -9.86 2.96 4.57
CA SER A 170 -10.51 3.17 3.27
C SER A 170 -11.97 2.74 3.25
N VAL A 171 -12.31 1.64 3.92
CA VAL A 171 -13.69 1.16 4.06
C VAL A 171 -14.52 2.15 4.88
N CYS A 172 -14.00 2.68 5.98
CA CYS A 172 -14.69 3.72 6.77
C CYS A 172 -14.99 4.97 5.91
N ILE A 173 -14.03 5.42 5.10
CA ILE A 173 -14.25 6.53 4.16
C ILE A 173 -15.28 6.18 3.09
N THR A 174 -15.29 4.94 2.61
CA THR A 174 -16.26 4.47 1.61
C THR A 174 -17.67 4.45 2.17
N ASP A 175 -17.85 4.02 3.42
CA ASP A 175 -19.15 4.06 4.10
C ASP A 175 -19.65 5.50 4.24
N LEU A 176 -18.77 6.44 4.64
CA LEU A 176 -19.09 7.87 4.77
C LEU A 176 -19.39 8.58 3.44
N THR A 177 -19.00 7.98 2.32
CA THR A 177 -19.18 8.55 0.97
C THR A 177 -20.11 7.70 0.09
N ASN A 178 -20.88 6.79 0.70
CA ASN A 178 -21.74 5.87 -0.02
C ASN A 178 -22.93 6.58 -0.68
N TYR A 179 -22.90 6.63 -2.02
CA TYR A 179 -23.94 7.25 -2.83
C TYR A 179 -25.35 6.71 -2.55
N ASP A 180 -25.54 5.41 -2.38
CA ASP A 180 -26.89 4.83 -2.25
C ASP A 180 -27.58 5.27 -0.95
N GLN A 181 -26.80 5.53 0.10
CA GLN A 181 -27.31 6.09 1.35
C GLN A 181 -27.60 7.60 1.21
N LEU A 182 -26.72 8.33 0.52
CA LEU A 182 -26.81 9.79 0.36
C LEU A 182 -27.81 10.23 -0.73
N LYS A 183 -28.09 9.38 -1.73
CA LYS A 183 -29.05 9.63 -2.81
C LYS A 183 -30.46 9.84 -2.26
N LYS A 184 -30.82 9.15 -1.18
CA LYS A 184 -32.12 9.33 -0.51
C LYS A 184 -32.39 10.79 -0.10
N SER A 185 -31.33 11.59 0.04
CA SER A 185 -31.41 12.98 0.49
C SER A 185 -31.15 14.03 -0.59
N THR A 186 -30.70 13.67 -1.80
CA THR A 186 -30.27 14.67 -2.82
C THR A 186 -30.38 14.17 -4.28
N SER A 187 -30.54 15.10 -5.24
CA SER A 187 -30.61 14.85 -6.70
C SER A 187 -29.25 14.92 -7.43
N ILE A 188 -28.14 14.87 -6.69
CA ILE A 188 -26.80 15.12 -7.22
C ILE A 188 -26.27 13.90 -7.99
N PRO A 189 -25.57 14.10 -9.13
CA PRO A 189 -25.06 13.00 -9.94
C PRO A 189 -24.01 12.15 -9.19
N LYS A 190 -24.06 10.83 -9.42
CA LYS A 190 -23.16 9.82 -8.84
C LYS A 190 -21.67 10.15 -9.01
N SER A 191 -21.28 10.77 -10.14
CA SER A 191 -19.91 11.14 -10.44
C SER A 191 -19.29 12.12 -9.42
N VAL A 192 -20.09 13.00 -8.81
CA VAL A 192 -19.63 13.96 -7.79
C VAL A 192 -19.29 13.22 -6.50
N TYR A 193 -20.13 12.27 -6.08
CA TYR A 193 -19.86 11.44 -4.90
C TYR A 193 -18.68 10.51 -5.11
N GLU A 194 -18.58 9.88 -6.28
CA GLU A 194 -17.41 9.07 -6.63
C GLU A 194 -16.14 9.92 -6.56
N ARG A 195 -16.10 11.08 -7.19
CA ARG A 195 -14.95 12.01 -7.10
C ARG A 195 -14.60 12.36 -5.65
N ARG A 196 -15.59 12.69 -4.82
CA ARG A 196 -15.39 13.03 -3.41
C ARG A 196 -14.76 11.87 -2.63
N ARG A 197 -15.24 10.65 -2.84
CA ARG A 197 -14.66 9.43 -2.27
C ARG A 197 -13.20 9.26 -2.71
N TRP A 198 -12.91 9.41 -3.99
CA TRP A 198 -11.54 9.32 -4.52
C TRP A 198 -10.61 10.34 -3.87
N ILE A 199 -11.05 11.58 -3.67
CA ILE A 199 -10.26 12.62 -3.01
C ILE A 199 -9.95 12.24 -1.56
N PHE A 200 -10.94 11.78 -0.79
CA PHE A 200 -10.70 11.37 0.61
C PHE A 200 -9.84 10.12 0.75
N LEU A 201 -10.01 9.12 -0.13
CA LEU A 201 -9.15 7.94 -0.15
C LEU A 201 -7.69 8.35 -0.45
N THR A 202 -7.49 9.22 -1.44
CA THR A 202 -6.16 9.74 -1.79
C THR A 202 -5.55 10.56 -0.65
N LEU A 203 -6.38 11.33 0.07
CA LEU A 203 -5.94 12.11 1.23
C LEU A 203 -5.44 11.21 2.37
N ILE A 204 -6.18 10.14 2.70
CA ILE A 204 -5.78 9.18 3.74
C ILE A 204 -4.52 8.42 3.33
N ASP A 205 -4.45 7.91 2.09
CA ASP A 205 -3.25 7.25 1.55
C ASP A 205 -2.03 8.20 1.61
N GLY A 206 -2.22 9.45 1.19
CA GLY A 206 -1.17 10.47 1.20
C GLY A 206 -0.69 10.83 2.61
N LEU A 207 -1.62 10.97 3.57
CA LEU A 207 -1.29 11.22 4.97
C LEU A 207 -0.56 10.05 5.61
N ALA A 208 -0.94 8.81 5.28
CA ALA A 208 -0.23 7.61 5.71
C ALA A 208 1.22 7.60 5.17
N CYS A 209 1.44 7.90 3.89
CA CYS A 209 2.81 7.97 3.35
C CYS A 209 3.64 9.10 3.98
N LEU A 210 3.03 10.26 4.28
CA LEU A 210 3.71 11.36 4.94
C LEU A 210 4.05 11.05 6.40
N SER A 211 3.20 10.32 7.13
CA SER A 211 3.50 9.88 8.49
C SER A 211 4.61 8.84 8.51
N LEU A 212 4.63 7.89 7.56
CA LEU A 212 5.77 6.98 7.37
C LEU A 212 7.07 7.76 7.13
N ALA A 213 7.03 8.79 6.26
CA ALA A 213 8.20 9.61 5.98
C ALA A 213 8.74 10.34 7.23
N ILE A 214 7.87 11.00 7.98
CA ILE A 214 8.22 11.70 9.22
C ILE A 214 8.76 10.72 10.27
N ALA A 215 8.16 9.53 10.38
CA ALA A 215 8.60 8.48 11.28
C ALA A 215 10.02 8.02 10.99
N SER A 216 10.38 7.73 9.73
CA SER A 216 11.75 7.32 9.41
C SER A 216 12.77 8.42 9.76
N MET A 217 12.43 9.70 9.58
CA MET A 217 13.30 10.83 9.97
C MET A 217 13.50 10.90 11.48
N ILE A 218 12.40 10.83 12.24
CA ILE A 218 12.41 10.88 13.70
C ILE A 218 13.17 9.66 14.26
N ALA A 219 12.83 8.46 13.82
CA ALA A 219 13.47 7.21 14.26
C ALA A 219 14.98 7.24 13.99
N GLY A 220 15.40 7.59 12.77
CA GLY A 220 16.80 7.67 12.40
C GLY A 220 17.59 8.66 13.26
N SER A 221 17.01 9.85 13.51
CA SER A 221 17.65 10.88 14.34
C SER A 221 17.73 10.48 15.81
N LEU A 222 16.66 9.90 16.38
CA LEU A 222 16.59 9.50 17.77
C LEU A 222 17.51 8.31 18.07
N ILE A 223 17.53 7.29 17.21
CA ILE A 223 18.42 6.12 17.37
C ILE A 223 19.87 6.56 17.40
N HIS A 224 20.26 7.44 16.48
CA HIS A 224 21.64 7.92 16.41
C HIS A 224 22.03 8.80 17.61
N THR A 225 21.10 9.60 18.15
CA THR A 225 21.42 10.60 19.18
C THR A 225 21.25 10.07 20.60
N TYR A 226 20.21 9.26 20.83
CA TYR A 226 19.78 8.81 22.16
C TYR A 226 19.72 7.28 22.30
N GLY A 227 19.95 6.53 21.22
CA GLY A 227 19.91 5.07 21.21
C GLY A 227 18.51 4.47 21.09
N PHE A 228 18.46 3.15 21.08
CA PHE A 228 17.24 2.36 20.83
C PHE A 228 16.19 2.50 21.95
N ASN A 229 16.61 2.46 23.22
CA ASN A 229 15.69 2.48 24.36
C ASN A 229 14.84 3.76 24.38
N THR A 230 15.47 4.92 24.21
CA THR A 230 14.77 6.22 24.17
C THR A 230 13.84 6.31 22.98
N THR A 231 14.27 5.84 21.81
CA THR A 231 13.44 5.81 20.60
C THR A 231 12.21 4.93 20.79
N MET A 232 12.35 3.79 21.47
CA MET A 232 11.24 2.90 21.78
C MET A 232 10.23 3.53 22.74
N ILE A 233 10.69 4.28 23.76
CA ILE A 233 9.80 5.02 24.66
C ILE A 233 8.99 6.06 23.87
N VAL A 234 9.65 6.81 22.97
CA VAL A 234 8.96 7.79 22.10
C VAL A 234 7.94 7.09 21.20
N CYS A 235 8.27 5.94 20.62
CA CYS A 235 7.34 5.13 19.83
C CYS A 235 6.07 4.78 20.61
N ILE A 236 6.21 4.28 21.85
CA ILE A 236 5.08 3.92 22.72
C ILE A 236 4.23 5.16 23.02
N LEU A 237 4.86 6.30 23.34
CA LEU A 237 4.14 7.55 23.61
C LEU A 237 3.34 8.06 22.41
N ILE A 238 3.89 7.95 21.19
CA ILE A 238 3.20 8.32 19.94
C ILE A 238 2.01 7.38 19.67
N TYR A 239 2.08 6.12 20.11
CA TYR A 239 1.02 5.15 19.89
C TYR A 239 -0.19 5.31 20.84
N ILE A 240 0.01 5.81 22.06
CA ILE A 240 -1.05 6.00 23.08
C ILE A 240 -2.29 6.77 22.55
N PRO A 241 -2.14 7.92 21.86
CA PRO A 241 -3.28 8.63 21.26
C PRO A 241 -4.16 7.76 20.36
N VAL A 242 -3.60 6.79 19.63
CA VAL A 242 -4.38 5.89 18.76
C VAL A 242 -5.35 5.04 19.59
N ILE A 243 -4.86 4.49 20.71
CA ILE A 243 -5.64 3.69 21.65
C ILE A 243 -6.76 4.53 22.28
N ILE A 244 -6.50 5.81 22.56
CA ILE A 244 -7.51 6.71 23.11
C ILE A 244 -8.56 7.06 22.04
N LEU A 245 -8.13 7.39 20.82
CA LEU A 245 -9.00 7.86 19.74
C LEU A 245 -9.98 6.80 19.23
N ILE A 246 -9.63 5.51 19.26
CA ILE A 246 -10.57 4.45 18.85
C ILE A 246 -11.83 4.41 19.72
N PHE A 247 -11.75 4.80 21.00
CA PHE A 247 -12.93 4.88 21.86
C PHE A 247 -13.90 5.99 21.42
N PHE A 248 -13.38 7.11 20.91
CA PHE A 248 -14.16 8.22 20.40
C PHE A 248 -14.71 8.02 18.99
N LEU A 249 -14.19 7.03 18.26
CA LEU A 249 -14.67 6.72 16.91
C LEU A 249 -16.09 6.14 17.00
N PRO A 250 -17.09 6.76 16.33
CA PRO A 250 -18.42 6.18 16.19
C PRO A 250 -18.42 5.07 15.13
N GLU A 251 -19.40 4.18 15.21
CA GLU A 251 -19.59 3.12 14.21
C GLU A 251 -20.05 3.74 12.88
N THR A 252 -19.40 3.36 11.77
CA THR A 252 -19.72 3.89 10.43
C THR A 252 -20.54 2.92 9.59
N ASN A 253 -20.59 1.63 9.96
CA ASN A 253 -21.40 0.65 9.24
C ASN A 253 -22.89 0.74 9.65
N HIS A 254 -23.63 1.66 9.03
CA HIS A 254 -25.07 1.82 9.24
C HIS A 254 -25.93 0.69 8.64
N ILE A 255 -25.39 -0.10 7.69
CA ILE A 255 -26.16 -1.21 7.08
C ILE A 255 -26.50 -2.26 8.14
N ASN A 256 -25.60 -2.50 9.09
CA ASN A 256 -25.89 -3.40 10.21
C ASN A 256 -26.78 -2.76 11.27
N GLN A 257 -26.76 -1.45 11.47
CA GLN A 257 -27.76 -0.80 12.33
C GLN A 257 -29.16 -0.97 11.74
N LEU A 258 -29.32 -0.69 10.45
CA LEU A 258 -30.60 -0.90 9.75
C LEU A 258 -31.03 -2.37 9.76
N LYS A 259 -30.12 -3.32 9.50
CA LYS A 259 -30.45 -4.76 9.59
C LYS A 259 -30.75 -5.20 11.01
N CYS A 260 -30.01 -4.76 12.02
CA CYS A 260 -30.25 -5.11 13.42
C CYS A 260 -31.58 -4.50 13.89
N ASP A 261 -31.89 -3.26 13.55
CA ASP A 261 -33.19 -2.63 13.87
C ASP A 261 -34.33 -3.36 13.15
N THR A 262 -34.12 -3.77 11.90
CA THR A 262 -35.12 -4.54 11.14
C THR A 262 -35.25 -5.96 11.71
N GLU A 263 -34.15 -6.65 12.00
CA GLU A 263 -34.10 -8.01 12.57
C GLU A 263 -34.61 -8.02 14.01
N ILE A 264 -34.39 -7.01 14.83
CA ILE A 264 -34.97 -6.85 16.17
C ILE A 264 -36.47 -6.57 16.06
N ASN A 265 -36.90 -5.72 15.13
CA ASN A 265 -38.34 -5.48 14.91
C ASN A 265 -39.04 -6.74 14.39
N VAL A 266 -38.39 -7.46 13.47
CA VAL A 266 -38.84 -8.75 12.94
C VAL A 266 -38.79 -9.81 14.05
N TYR A 267 -37.72 -9.94 14.83
CA TYR A 267 -37.65 -10.86 15.97
C TYR A 267 -38.69 -10.52 17.03
N ASN A 268 -38.89 -9.26 17.41
CA ASN A 268 -39.95 -8.88 18.34
C ASN A 268 -41.35 -9.20 17.78
N HIS A 269 -41.51 -9.23 16.45
CA HIS A 269 -42.73 -9.65 15.77
C HIS A 269 -42.86 -11.18 15.65
N TYR A 270 -41.76 -11.90 15.42
CA TYR A 270 -41.68 -13.36 15.26
C TYR A 270 -41.60 -14.12 16.59
N ASP A 271 -40.98 -13.56 17.62
CA ASP A 271 -40.95 -14.11 19.00
C ASP A 271 -42.34 -14.05 19.64
N LYS A 272 -43.21 -13.17 19.13
CA LYS A 272 -44.66 -13.20 19.37
C LYS A 272 -45.41 -14.30 18.60
N LEU A 273 -44.81 -14.93 17.59
CA LEU A 273 -45.52 -15.78 16.63
C LEU A 273 -44.99 -17.21 16.46
N THR A 274 -43.73 -17.52 16.79
CA THR A 274 -43.16 -18.82 16.40
C THR A 274 -42.21 -19.39 17.44
N LYS A 275 -42.78 -19.89 18.54
CA LYS A 275 -42.38 -21.19 19.09
C LYS A 275 -42.65 -22.25 18.01
N ASN A 276 -41.72 -22.45 17.08
CA ASN A 276 -41.53 -23.71 16.34
C ASN A 276 -40.56 -23.52 15.17
N GLU A 277 -39.74 -24.57 14.97
CA GLU A 277 -38.99 -24.90 13.75
C GLU A 277 -37.57 -24.35 13.58
N ASN A 278 -36.65 -25.03 14.28
CA ASN A 278 -35.49 -25.75 13.72
C ASN A 278 -34.64 -25.05 12.65
N HIS A 279 -33.67 -24.28 13.13
CA HIS A 279 -32.50 -23.84 12.37
C HIS A 279 -31.60 -25.02 11.95
N THR A 280 -31.57 -25.33 10.65
CA THR A 280 -30.47 -26.07 10.01
C THR A 280 -29.83 -25.21 8.92
N MET A 281 -29.22 -24.09 9.32
CA MET A 281 -28.39 -23.30 8.40
C MET A 281 -27.00 -23.93 8.28
N MET A 282 -26.88 -24.77 7.26
CA MET A 282 -25.71 -25.26 6.54
C MET A 282 -24.34 -24.64 6.94
N LYS A 283 -23.52 -25.41 7.68
CA LYS A 283 -22.08 -25.18 7.86
C LYS A 283 -21.34 -25.50 6.55
N LEU A 284 -21.24 -24.56 5.62
CA LEU A 284 -20.21 -24.65 4.59
C LEU A 284 -18.93 -24.00 5.14
N SER A 285 -17.81 -24.75 5.13
CA SER A 285 -16.51 -24.27 5.61
C SER A 285 -16.10 -22.99 4.88
N CYS A 286 -15.70 -21.95 5.64
CA CYS A 286 -15.19 -20.67 5.13
C CYS A 286 -14.12 -20.85 4.03
N TRP A 287 -13.29 -21.89 4.17
CA TRP A 287 -12.26 -22.24 3.20
C TRP A 287 -12.82 -22.62 1.83
N GLN A 288 -13.90 -23.40 1.78
CA GLN A 288 -14.51 -23.85 0.52
C GLN A 288 -15.15 -22.68 -0.24
N ILE A 289 -15.83 -21.77 0.47
CA ILE A 289 -16.39 -20.55 -0.12
C ILE A 289 -15.27 -19.65 -0.67
N CYS A 290 -14.19 -19.49 0.08
CA CYS A 290 -13.02 -18.71 -0.33
C CYS A 290 -12.37 -19.31 -1.59
N CYS A 291 -12.09 -20.62 -1.59
CA CYS A 291 -11.53 -21.32 -2.75
C CYS A 291 -12.46 -21.25 -3.97
N GLN A 292 -13.79 -21.38 -3.81
CA GLN A 292 -14.73 -21.23 -4.92
C GLN A 292 -14.74 -19.81 -5.48
N LYS A 293 -14.76 -18.78 -4.62
CA LYS A 293 -14.67 -17.38 -5.08
C LYS A 293 -13.34 -17.10 -5.77
N ILE A 294 -12.22 -17.56 -5.22
CA ILE A 294 -10.90 -17.43 -5.87
C ILE A 294 -10.91 -18.13 -7.23
N LYS A 295 -11.45 -19.35 -7.33
CA LYS A 295 -11.57 -20.07 -8.60
C LYS A 295 -12.45 -19.31 -9.60
N GLN A 296 -13.60 -18.78 -9.17
CA GLN A 296 -14.49 -17.97 -10.03
C GLN A 296 -13.80 -16.68 -10.51
N VAL A 297 -13.09 -16.01 -9.61
CA VAL A 297 -12.31 -14.80 -9.93
C VAL A 297 -11.21 -15.13 -10.92
N LEU A 298 -10.45 -16.20 -10.66
CA LEU A 298 -9.39 -16.66 -11.53
C LEU A 298 -9.92 -17.04 -12.92
N MET A 299 -11.03 -17.79 -12.99
CA MET A 299 -11.71 -18.11 -14.26
C MET A 299 -12.22 -16.85 -14.96
N THR A 300 -12.74 -15.88 -14.22
CA THR A 300 -13.19 -14.58 -14.75
C THR A 300 -12.02 -13.79 -15.34
N VAL A 301 -10.86 -13.83 -14.71
CA VAL A 301 -9.65 -13.13 -15.16
C VAL A 301 -8.99 -13.87 -16.33
N ILE A 302 -8.91 -15.19 -16.31
CA ILE A 302 -8.40 -15.99 -17.43
C ILE A 302 -9.29 -15.81 -18.67
N SER A 303 -10.62 -15.73 -18.49
CA SER A 303 -11.56 -15.40 -19.57
C SER A 303 -11.61 -13.91 -19.91
N SER A 304 -10.85 -13.05 -19.24
CA SER A 304 -10.81 -11.61 -19.52
C SER A 304 -9.95 -11.29 -20.74
N ASN A 305 -9.99 -10.01 -21.14
CA ASN A 305 -9.18 -9.48 -22.23
C ASN A 305 -7.67 -9.73 -21.97
N PRO A 306 -6.88 -10.20 -22.97
CA PRO A 306 -5.44 -10.44 -22.81
C PRO A 306 -4.67 -9.22 -22.30
N ILE A 307 -5.13 -8.00 -22.62
CA ILE A 307 -4.53 -6.75 -22.13
C ILE A 307 -4.67 -6.62 -20.60
N LEU A 308 -5.80 -7.05 -20.03
CA LEU A 308 -6.01 -7.03 -18.58
C LEU A 308 -5.01 -7.96 -17.87
N ILE A 309 -4.77 -9.13 -18.44
CA ILE A 309 -3.79 -10.11 -17.92
C ILE A 309 -2.39 -9.49 -17.93
N ILE A 310 -2.02 -8.79 -19.00
CA ILE A 310 -0.74 -8.06 -19.09
C ILE A 310 -0.64 -6.99 -17.99
N ILE A 311 -1.69 -6.18 -17.79
CA ILE A 311 -1.69 -5.13 -16.74
C ILE A 311 -1.55 -5.74 -15.34
N LEU A 312 -2.25 -6.84 -15.07
CA LEU A 312 -2.12 -7.58 -13.80
C LEU A 312 -0.73 -8.19 -13.63
N GLY A 313 -0.12 -8.68 -14.70
CA GLY A 313 1.27 -9.14 -14.72
C GLY A 313 2.26 -8.02 -14.42
N ILE A 314 2.08 -6.84 -15.03
CA ILE A 314 2.88 -5.64 -14.72
C ILE A 314 2.73 -5.28 -13.24
N LEU A 315 1.50 -5.25 -12.72
CA LEU A 315 1.24 -4.96 -11.31
C LEU A 315 1.96 -5.94 -10.37
N PHE A 316 1.94 -7.23 -10.69
CA PHE A 316 2.66 -8.25 -9.94
C PHE A 316 4.17 -7.97 -9.92
N ILE A 317 4.77 -7.78 -11.10
CA ILE A 317 6.20 -7.53 -11.27
C ILE A 317 6.63 -6.25 -10.54
N VAL A 318 5.86 -5.18 -10.66
CA VAL A 318 6.09 -3.90 -9.99
C VAL A 318 6.01 -4.04 -8.47
N SER A 319 5.05 -4.84 -7.98
CA SER A 319 4.90 -5.11 -6.54
C SER A 319 6.11 -5.83 -5.96
N ILE A 320 6.78 -6.69 -6.75
CA ILE A 320 8.02 -7.37 -6.33
C ILE A 320 9.25 -6.45 -6.41
N SER A 321 9.38 -5.67 -7.46
CA SER A 321 10.67 -5.02 -7.80
C SER A 321 10.79 -3.54 -7.40
N ALA A 322 9.67 -2.85 -7.21
CA ALA A 322 9.65 -1.39 -7.03
C ALA A 322 9.08 -0.92 -5.69
N MET A 323 8.19 -1.69 -5.06
CA MET A 323 7.34 -1.15 -3.99
C MET A 323 7.99 -1.13 -2.61
N VAL A 324 8.54 -2.26 -2.14
CA VAL A 324 9.13 -2.35 -0.81
C VAL A 324 10.55 -2.87 -0.90
N ASP A 325 11.50 -1.98 -0.73
CA ASP A 325 12.93 -2.26 -0.81
C ASP A 325 13.70 -1.98 0.49
N SER A 326 13.02 -1.45 1.51
CA SER A 326 13.65 -1.04 2.78
C SER A 326 14.55 -2.10 3.41
N PRO A 327 14.16 -3.38 3.54
CA PRO A 327 14.96 -4.35 4.29
C PRO A 327 16.37 -4.54 3.71
N PHE A 328 16.49 -4.83 2.41
CA PHE A 328 17.79 -5.04 1.77
C PHE A 328 18.51 -3.74 1.41
N VAL A 329 17.80 -2.65 1.09
CA VAL A 329 18.42 -1.33 0.84
C VAL A 329 19.09 -0.80 2.10
N THR A 330 18.45 -0.98 3.26
CA THR A 330 19.01 -0.58 4.55
C THR A 330 20.34 -1.27 4.80
N VAL A 331 20.38 -2.60 4.69
CA VAL A 331 21.62 -3.37 4.89
C VAL A 331 22.68 -2.99 3.85
N TYR A 332 22.27 -2.81 2.59
CA TYR A 332 23.15 -2.39 1.51
C TYR A 332 23.80 -1.01 1.76
N LEU A 333 23.02 0.00 2.15
CA LEU A 333 23.54 1.35 2.39
C LEU A 333 24.33 1.48 3.69
N MET A 334 24.10 0.60 4.66
CA MET A 334 24.92 0.52 5.87
C MET A 334 26.25 -0.22 5.64
N SER A 335 26.43 -0.85 4.47
CA SER A 335 27.65 -1.56 4.10
C SER A 335 28.72 -0.67 3.46
N GLU A 336 29.94 -1.18 3.35
CA GLU A 336 30.98 -0.58 2.50
C GLU A 336 30.51 -0.60 1.03
N PRO A 337 30.73 0.48 0.25
CA PRO A 337 31.50 1.69 0.54
C PRO A 337 30.68 2.87 1.11
N PHE A 338 29.39 2.68 1.40
CA PHE A 338 28.47 3.78 1.71
C PHE A 338 28.56 4.28 3.15
N TRP A 339 28.63 3.36 4.11
CA TRP A 339 28.70 3.63 5.55
C TRP A 339 27.58 4.53 6.08
N TRP A 340 26.34 4.30 5.64
CA TRP A 340 25.20 5.07 6.16
C TRP A 340 24.89 4.64 7.59
N ASN A 341 24.64 5.61 8.45
CA ASN A 341 24.11 5.38 9.79
C ASN A 341 22.58 5.58 9.79
N SER A 342 21.95 5.27 10.92
CA SER A 342 20.50 5.41 11.10
C SER A 342 19.99 6.82 10.79
N LYS A 343 20.74 7.86 11.14
CA LYS A 343 20.35 9.26 10.89
C LYS A 343 20.30 9.58 9.39
N LYS A 344 21.34 9.22 8.65
CA LYS A 344 21.44 9.45 7.21
C LYS A 344 20.39 8.64 6.45
N LEU A 345 20.21 7.38 6.82
CA LEU A 345 19.20 6.49 6.26
C LEU A 345 17.78 7.02 6.51
N GLY A 346 17.46 7.35 7.77
CA GLY A 346 16.15 7.88 8.16
C GLY A 346 15.82 9.20 7.47
N LEU A 347 16.79 10.12 7.38
CA LEU A 347 16.62 11.40 6.68
C LEU A 347 16.38 11.21 5.17
N SER A 348 17.21 10.38 4.53
CA SER A 348 17.11 10.10 3.10
C SER A 348 15.81 9.40 2.72
N ASN A 349 15.43 8.36 3.48
CA ASN A 349 14.18 7.64 3.28
C ASN A 349 12.98 8.57 3.49
N GLY A 350 12.98 9.36 4.56
CA GLY A 350 11.91 10.30 4.86
C GLY A 350 11.71 11.36 3.77
N ILE A 351 12.78 12.03 3.32
CA ILE A 351 12.67 13.02 2.24
C ILE A 351 12.15 12.37 0.95
N THR A 352 12.70 11.20 0.59
CA THR A 352 12.32 10.50 -0.65
C THR A 352 10.85 10.06 -0.61
N GLU A 353 10.38 9.51 0.51
CA GLU A 353 9.00 9.05 0.67
C GLU A 353 8.01 10.22 0.76
N ALA A 354 8.39 11.33 1.42
CA ALA A 354 7.56 12.54 1.45
C ALA A 354 7.40 13.14 0.04
N CYS A 355 8.50 13.28 -0.71
CA CYS A 355 8.45 13.80 -2.08
C CYS A 355 7.68 12.87 -3.01
N SER A 356 7.84 11.54 -2.90
CA SER A 356 7.10 10.59 -3.72
C SER A 356 5.60 10.58 -3.41
N ALA A 357 5.21 10.76 -2.14
CA ALA A 357 3.82 10.91 -1.71
C ALA A 357 3.19 12.21 -2.25
N LEU A 358 3.88 13.34 -2.14
CA LEU A 358 3.38 14.60 -2.69
C LEU A 358 3.21 14.52 -4.22
N LEU A 359 4.18 13.93 -4.91
CA LEU A 359 4.12 13.73 -6.35
C LEU A 359 2.95 12.81 -6.76
N SER A 360 2.70 11.73 -6.01
CA SER A 360 1.58 10.82 -6.28
C SER A 360 0.23 11.52 -6.06
N ILE A 361 0.06 12.31 -5.00
CA ILE A 361 -1.16 13.10 -4.72
C ILE A 361 -1.44 14.07 -5.87
N ILE A 362 -0.42 14.81 -6.34
CA ILE A 362 -0.55 15.76 -7.45
C ILE A 362 -1.02 15.04 -8.72
N ILE A 363 -0.38 13.92 -9.08
CA ILE A 363 -0.72 13.17 -10.29
C ILE A 363 -2.11 12.56 -10.19
N VAL A 364 -2.49 11.99 -9.04
CA VAL A 364 -3.83 11.43 -8.85
C VAL A 364 -4.90 12.52 -8.96
N ASN A 365 -4.66 13.71 -8.42
CA ASN A 365 -5.58 14.84 -8.58
C ASN A 365 -5.71 15.28 -10.04
N ILE A 366 -4.61 15.26 -10.81
CA ILE A 366 -4.64 15.53 -12.25
C ILE A 366 -5.45 14.44 -12.99
N LEU A 367 -5.18 13.16 -12.71
CA LEU A 367 -5.90 12.03 -13.30
C LEU A 367 -7.41 12.07 -12.99
N ALA A 368 -7.78 12.36 -11.74
CA ALA A 368 -9.17 12.50 -11.33
C ALA A 368 -9.88 13.66 -12.05
N ARG A 369 -9.18 14.79 -12.29
CA ARG A 369 -9.71 15.91 -13.08
C ARG A 369 -9.89 15.54 -14.55
N ILE A 370 -8.92 14.83 -15.15
CA ILE A 370 -9.01 14.36 -16.53
C ILE A 370 -10.20 13.40 -16.69
N GLN A 371 -10.35 12.44 -15.78
CA GLN A 371 -11.48 11.51 -15.79
C GLN A 371 -12.82 12.23 -15.68
N LEU A 372 -12.95 13.17 -14.75
CA LEU A 372 -14.18 13.96 -14.62
C LEU A 372 -14.49 14.76 -15.88
N SER A 373 -13.49 15.44 -16.44
CA SER A 373 -13.67 16.21 -17.68
C SER A 373 -14.15 15.34 -18.83
N GLN A 374 -13.73 14.08 -18.89
CA GLN A 374 -14.19 13.13 -19.90
C GLN A 374 -15.62 12.67 -19.65
N SER A 375 -15.98 12.35 -18.41
CA SER A 375 -17.37 12.03 -18.05
C SER A 375 -18.33 13.19 -18.34
N THR A 376 -17.92 14.44 -18.09
CA THR A 376 -18.73 15.61 -18.45
C THR A 376 -18.85 15.80 -19.95
N ARG A 377 -17.79 15.54 -20.73
CA ARG A 377 -17.83 15.62 -22.20
C ARG A 377 -18.79 14.60 -22.80
N LEU A 378 -18.83 13.37 -22.28
CA LEU A 378 -19.79 12.35 -22.68
C LEU A 378 -21.23 12.83 -22.42
N ASN A 379 -21.53 13.21 -21.16
CA ASN A 379 -22.87 13.70 -20.81
C ASN A 379 -23.32 14.94 -21.60
N ASN A 380 -22.42 15.86 -21.94
CA ASN A 380 -22.77 17.06 -22.70
C ASN A 380 -22.99 16.77 -24.19
N LYS A 381 -22.31 15.77 -24.77
CA LYS A 381 -22.53 15.35 -26.15
C LYS A 381 -23.92 14.72 -26.31
N ASP A 382 -24.28 13.86 -25.37
CA ASP A 382 -25.61 13.21 -25.30
C ASP A 382 -26.77 14.22 -25.23
N ASN A 383 -26.54 15.40 -24.63
CA ASN A 383 -27.57 16.45 -24.49
C ASN A 383 -27.67 17.38 -25.71
N HIS A 384 -26.63 17.47 -26.56
CA HIS A 384 -26.56 18.47 -27.64
C HIS A 384 -26.70 17.89 -29.05
N GLU A 385 -26.45 16.60 -29.26
CA GLU A 385 -26.44 15.98 -30.59
C GLU A 385 -27.54 14.91 -30.69
N SER A 386 -28.68 15.26 -31.29
CA SER A 386 -29.65 14.31 -31.85
C SER A 386 -29.12 13.75 -33.18
N THR A 387 -27.95 13.12 -33.17
CA THR A 387 -27.23 12.71 -34.39
C THR A 387 -26.70 11.27 -34.25
N ASP A 388 -26.66 10.56 -35.38
CA ASP A 388 -26.45 9.10 -35.51
C ASP A 388 -25.51 8.45 -34.47
N ASP A 389 -26.02 7.38 -33.83
CA ASP A 389 -25.34 6.50 -32.85
C ASP A 389 -23.90 6.06 -33.22
N ASN A 390 -23.55 6.09 -34.51
CA ASN A 390 -22.25 5.64 -35.02
C ASN A 390 -21.13 6.66 -34.81
N ASP A 391 -21.40 7.96 -34.98
CA ASP A 391 -20.38 9.00 -34.83
C ASP A 391 -20.04 9.26 -33.36
N ASP A 392 -21.02 9.10 -32.47
CA ASP A 392 -20.85 9.17 -31.01
C ASP A 392 -19.95 8.05 -30.49
N LYS A 393 -20.22 6.81 -30.91
CA LYS A 393 -19.37 5.65 -30.56
C LYS A 393 -17.94 5.86 -31.06
N LEU A 394 -17.75 6.39 -32.27
CA LEU A 394 -16.41 6.62 -32.81
C LEU A 394 -15.65 7.70 -32.03
N ALA A 395 -16.32 8.79 -31.64
CA ALA A 395 -15.74 9.85 -30.82
C ALA A 395 -15.35 9.36 -29.42
N GLU A 396 -16.23 8.60 -28.75
CA GLU A 396 -15.94 7.98 -27.45
C GLU A 396 -14.74 7.02 -27.53
N ILE A 397 -14.70 6.16 -28.55
CA ILE A 397 -13.59 5.23 -28.77
C ILE A 397 -12.26 5.97 -28.96
N LYS A 398 -12.23 7.07 -29.75
CA LYS A 398 -11.03 7.87 -29.97
C LYS A 398 -10.52 8.54 -28.69
N ILE A 399 -11.41 9.10 -27.87
CA ILE A 399 -11.06 9.74 -26.59
C ILE A 399 -10.51 8.71 -25.60
N ASN A 400 -11.19 7.57 -25.44
CA ASN A 400 -10.77 6.49 -24.56
C ASN A 400 -9.40 5.92 -24.98
N PHE A 401 -9.17 5.73 -26.28
CA PHE A 401 -7.88 5.30 -26.81
C PHE A 401 -6.75 6.30 -26.50
N THR A 402 -7.04 7.60 -26.60
CA THR A 402 -6.07 8.67 -26.33
C THR A 402 -5.71 8.73 -24.85
N LEU A 403 -6.69 8.63 -23.95
CA LEU A 403 -6.45 8.53 -22.50
C LEU A 403 -5.59 7.31 -22.17
N GLN A 404 -5.95 6.14 -22.72
CA GLN A 404 -5.20 4.91 -22.48
C GLN A 404 -3.75 5.02 -22.93
N LYS A 405 -3.52 5.58 -24.13
CA LYS A 405 -2.16 5.83 -24.63
C LYS A 405 -1.36 6.74 -23.68
N THR A 406 -1.98 7.80 -23.18
CA THR A 406 -1.34 8.70 -22.20
C THR A 406 -1.02 8.00 -20.88
N LEU A 407 -1.93 7.18 -20.35
CA LEU A 407 -1.71 6.40 -19.13
C LEU A 407 -0.56 5.40 -19.27
N PHE A 408 -0.50 4.68 -20.39
CA PHE A 408 0.59 3.75 -20.66
C PHE A 408 1.94 4.47 -20.85
N ASN A 409 1.96 5.60 -21.54
CA ASN A 409 3.19 6.39 -21.69
C ASN A 409 3.70 6.90 -20.33
N LEU A 410 2.79 7.36 -19.46
CA LEU A 410 3.15 7.80 -18.11
C LEU A 410 3.62 6.64 -17.23
N LEU A 411 3.02 5.45 -17.38
CA LEU A 411 3.47 4.23 -16.71
C LEU A 411 4.88 3.82 -17.18
N ILE A 412 5.14 3.81 -18.50
CA ILE A 412 6.46 3.51 -19.05
C ILE A 412 7.51 4.50 -18.51
N PHE A 413 7.17 5.79 -18.46
CA PHE A 413 8.05 6.82 -17.89
C PHE A 413 8.35 6.55 -16.41
N ALA A 414 7.33 6.30 -15.59
CA ALA A 414 7.51 6.00 -14.16
C ALA A 414 8.34 4.72 -13.93
N LEU A 415 8.10 3.67 -14.72
CA LEU A 415 8.88 2.42 -14.65
C LEU A 415 10.32 2.62 -15.12
N SER A 416 10.56 3.47 -16.12
CA SER A 416 11.91 3.77 -16.60
C SER A 416 12.72 4.54 -15.56
N LEU A 417 12.09 5.46 -14.82
CA LEU A 417 12.73 6.09 -13.66
C LEU A 417 13.06 5.06 -12.58
N MET A 418 12.13 4.18 -12.23
CA MET A 418 12.42 3.10 -11.26
C MET A 418 13.55 2.17 -11.74
N LEU A 419 13.60 1.84 -13.03
CA LEU A 419 14.68 1.06 -13.62
C LEU A 419 16.02 1.79 -13.47
N LEU A 420 16.06 3.09 -13.75
CA LEU A 420 17.25 3.92 -13.57
C LEU A 420 17.73 3.94 -12.11
N ASN A 421 16.81 4.07 -11.15
CA ASN A 421 17.16 3.93 -9.72
C ASN A 421 17.83 2.58 -9.45
N ARG A 422 17.25 1.47 -9.92
CA ARG A 422 17.80 0.13 -9.68
C ARG A 422 19.18 -0.05 -10.34
N ILE A 423 19.38 0.45 -11.55
CA ILE A 423 20.70 0.40 -12.22
C ILE A 423 21.74 1.20 -11.45
N LEU A 424 21.41 2.43 -11.01
CA LEU A 424 22.33 3.25 -10.22
C LEU A 424 22.70 2.56 -8.90
N MET A 425 21.72 1.95 -8.22
CA MET A 425 21.96 1.16 -7.02
C MET A 425 22.79 -0.10 -7.29
N THR A 426 22.65 -0.75 -8.46
CA THR A 426 23.49 -1.90 -8.83
C THR A 426 24.96 -1.52 -8.95
N ILE A 427 25.28 -0.36 -9.53
CA ILE A 427 26.67 0.03 -9.87
C ILE A 427 27.34 0.75 -8.70
N ALA A 428 26.58 1.38 -7.80
CA ALA A 428 27.11 2.28 -6.77
C ALA A 428 28.22 1.66 -5.89
N TYR A 429 28.15 0.36 -5.57
CA TYR A 429 29.16 -0.30 -4.73
C TYR A 429 30.55 -0.43 -5.37
N LEU A 430 30.66 -0.27 -6.70
CA LEU A 430 31.93 -0.41 -7.43
C LEU A 430 32.87 0.78 -7.23
N PHE A 431 32.37 1.88 -6.70
CA PHE A 431 33.11 3.14 -6.58
C PHE A 431 33.63 3.36 -5.15
N SER A 432 34.54 4.32 -5.02
CA SER A 432 34.99 4.81 -3.71
C SER A 432 33.84 5.44 -2.94
N SER A 433 33.98 5.52 -1.60
CA SER A 433 32.91 5.93 -0.70
C SER A 433 32.21 7.23 -1.11
N PHE A 434 32.97 8.27 -1.48
CA PHE A 434 32.39 9.54 -1.90
C PHE A 434 31.54 9.41 -3.16
N THR A 435 32.11 8.85 -4.23
CA THR A 435 31.42 8.69 -5.53
C THR A 435 30.23 7.74 -5.42
N ALA A 436 30.36 6.65 -4.66
CA ALA A 436 29.28 5.70 -4.39
C ALA A 436 28.08 6.40 -3.72
N ASN A 437 28.35 7.23 -2.71
CA ASN A 437 27.32 8.03 -2.04
C ASN A 437 26.62 9.03 -2.99
N MET A 438 27.38 9.69 -3.87
CA MET A 438 26.81 10.61 -4.87
C MET A 438 25.88 9.88 -5.85
N ILE A 439 26.27 8.68 -6.30
CA ILE A 439 25.43 7.84 -7.17
C ILE A 439 24.13 7.47 -6.47
N VAL A 440 24.19 7.09 -5.18
CA VAL A 440 22.98 6.79 -4.40
C VAL A 440 22.07 8.01 -4.35
N TYR A 441 22.59 9.21 -4.03
CA TYR A 441 21.78 10.43 -4.00
C TYR A 441 21.14 10.77 -5.35
N ILE A 442 21.90 10.64 -6.45
CA ILE A 442 21.37 10.81 -7.81
C ILE A 442 20.27 9.76 -8.06
N GLY A 443 20.45 8.53 -7.60
CA GLY A 443 19.49 7.45 -7.68
C GLY A 443 18.18 7.68 -6.90
N LEU A 444 18.17 8.54 -5.88
CA LEU A 444 16.96 8.86 -5.14
C LEU A 444 15.96 9.70 -5.96
N VAL A 445 16.44 10.53 -6.89
CA VAL A 445 15.58 11.35 -7.75
C VAL A 445 14.63 10.48 -8.61
N PRO A 446 15.11 9.48 -9.37
CA PRO A 446 14.22 8.57 -10.08
C PRO A 446 13.31 7.75 -9.14
N LYS A 447 13.74 7.44 -7.91
CA LYS A 447 12.95 6.68 -6.94
C LYS A 447 11.63 7.40 -6.56
N LEU A 448 11.56 8.73 -6.73
CA LEU A 448 10.33 9.50 -6.49
C LEU A 448 9.13 9.01 -7.31
N ALA A 449 9.36 8.33 -8.44
CA ALA A 449 8.29 7.77 -9.27
C ALA A 449 7.58 6.54 -8.65
N LYS A 450 8.11 5.96 -7.57
CA LYS A 450 7.60 4.74 -6.92
C LYS A 450 6.08 4.79 -6.70
N ASN A 451 5.60 5.80 -5.97
CA ASN A 451 4.20 5.87 -5.52
C ASN A 451 3.21 6.25 -6.65
N ILE A 452 3.69 6.59 -7.85
CA ILE A 452 2.86 6.88 -9.03
C ILE A 452 2.32 5.60 -9.68
N ASN A 453 3.07 4.50 -9.59
CA ASN A 453 2.77 3.27 -10.33
C ASN A 453 1.41 2.66 -9.95
N PHE A 454 1.05 2.64 -8.66
CA PHE A 454 -0.20 2.05 -8.19
C PHE A 454 -1.45 2.75 -8.74
N PRO A 455 -1.60 4.09 -8.61
CA PRO A 455 -2.74 4.78 -9.19
C PRO A 455 -2.88 4.60 -10.71
N LEU A 456 -1.76 4.60 -11.45
CA LEU A 456 -1.77 4.35 -12.89
C LEU A 456 -2.28 2.96 -13.21
N LEU A 457 -1.74 1.94 -12.54
CA LEU A 457 -2.15 0.55 -12.73
C LEU A 457 -3.61 0.33 -12.33
N ARG A 458 -4.07 0.90 -11.21
CA ARG A 458 -5.48 0.86 -10.81
C ARG A 458 -6.39 1.48 -11.87
N THR A 459 -6.01 2.65 -12.40
CA THR A 459 -6.79 3.33 -13.45
C THR A 459 -6.86 2.48 -14.73
N LEU A 460 -5.73 1.91 -15.16
CA LEU A 460 -5.68 1.01 -16.31
C LEU A 460 -6.56 -0.24 -16.08
N ILE A 461 -6.50 -0.86 -14.91
CA ILE A 461 -7.35 -2.00 -14.55
C ILE A 461 -8.84 -1.61 -14.60
N THR A 462 -9.22 -0.44 -14.07
CA THR A 462 -10.62 0.01 -14.10
C THR A 462 -11.14 0.34 -15.49
N ASN A 463 -10.26 0.72 -16.42
CA ASN A 463 -10.62 1.01 -17.81
C ASN A 463 -10.75 -0.26 -18.65
N TRP A 464 -9.98 -1.31 -18.33
CA TRP A 464 -10.02 -2.59 -19.04
C TRP A 464 -10.91 -3.64 -18.38
N SER A 465 -11.43 -3.38 -17.18
CA SER A 465 -12.47 -4.18 -16.55
C SER A 465 -13.85 -3.73 -17.02
N GLY A 466 -14.66 -4.69 -17.45
CA GLY A 466 -16.06 -4.43 -17.78
C GLY A 466 -16.80 -3.78 -16.59
N THR A 467 -17.72 -2.86 -16.86
CA THR A 467 -18.47 -2.08 -15.85
C THR A 467 -19.06 -2.93 -14.72
N GLN A 468 -19.55 -4.13 -15.03
CA GLN A 468 -20.13 -5.03 -14.04
C GLN A 468 -19.11 -5.80 -13.18
N ARG A 469 -17.83 -5.91 -13.60
CA ARG A 469 -16.80 -6.73 -12.95
C ARG A 469 -15.65 -5.92 -12.33
N LYS A 470 -15.70 -4.58 -12.38
CA LYS A 470 -14.62 -3.70 -11.90
C LYS A 470 -14.18 -3.99 -10.47
N GLY A 471 -15.13 -4.14 -9.55
CA GLY A 471 -14.85 -4.41 -8.13
C GLY A 471 -14.11 -5.73 -7.92
N LEU A 472 -14.59 -6.80 -8.57
CA LEU A 472 -13.99 -8.14 -8.50
C LEU A 472 -12.55 -8.14 -9.03
N ILE A 473 -12.32 -7.51 -10.18
CA ILE A 473 -10.99 -7.43 -10.81
C ILE A 473 -10.03 -6.60 -9.95
N LEU A 474 -10.49 -5.50 -9.35
CA LEU A 474 -9.68 -4.65 -8.47
C LEU A 474 -9.30 -5.35 -7.15
N SER A 475 -10.20 -6.16 -6.59
CA SER A 475 -9.89 -7.01 -5.43
C SER A 475 -8.82 -8.04 -5.78
N PHE A 476 -8.92 -8.67 -6.95
CA PHE A 476 -7.91 -9.63 -7.41
C PHE A 476 -6.55 -8.99 -7.67
N ALA A 477 -6.54 -7.80 -8.29
CA ALA A 477 -5.33 -7.01 -8.48
C ALA A 477 -4.62 -6.70 -7.15
N SER A 478 -5.40 -6.36 -6.12
CA SER A 478 -4.87 -6.10 -4.77
C SER A 478 -4.27 -7.37 -4.16
N PHE A 479 -4.93 -8.52 -4.31
CA PHE A 479 -4.43 -9.82 -3.88
C PHE A 479 -3.10 -10.19 -4.57
N ILE A 480 -3.02 -10.05 -5.89
CA ILE A 480 -1.78 -10.25 -6.66
C ILE A 480 -0.66 -9.35 -6.15
N SER A 481 -0.96 -8.06 -5.92
CA SER A 481 0.03 -7.11 -5.42
C SER A 481 0.58 -7.54 -4.06
N ARG A 482 -0.26 -8.10 -3.18
CA ARG A 482 0.17 -8.62 -1.89
C ARG A 482 1.10 -9.83 -1.98
N ILE A 483 0.84 -10.75 -2.91
CA ILE A 483 1.77 -11.85 -3.17
C ILE A 483 3.11 -11.30 -3.64
N GLY A 484 3.09 -10.31 -4.54
CA GLY A 484 4.30 -9.64 -4.99
C GLY A 484 5.08 -8.98 -3.84
N LEU A 485 4.39 -8.31 -2.91
CA LEU A 485 5.00 -7.74 -1.72
C LEU A 485 5.62 -8.80 -0.81
N LEU A 486 4.94 -9.92 -0.55
CA LEU A 486 5.48 -11.03 0.23
C LEU A 486 6.81 -11.54 -0.35
N ILE A 487 6.87 -11.71 -1.68
CA ILE A 487 8.12 -12.09 -2.36
C ILE A 487 9.18 -11.00 -2.20
N SER A 488 8.82 -9.72 -2.35
CA SER A 488 9.74 -8.59 -2.20
C SER A 488 10.42 -8.55 -0.83
N VAL A 489 9.65 -8.69 0.25
CA VAL A 489 10.15 -8.50 1.61
C VAL A 489 10.80 -9.74 2.22
N SER A 490 10.53 -10.93 1.67
CA SER A 490 11.10 -12.19 2.12
C SER A 490 12.20 -12.70 1.18
N ALA A 491 11.94 -12.84 -0.11
CA ALA A 491 12.89 -13.47 -1.02
C ALA A 491 14.07 -12.55 -1.40
N LEU A 492 13.85 -11.24 -1.63
CA LEU A 492 14.93 -10.36 -2.08
C LEU A 492 16.05 -10.15 -1.05
N PRO A 493 15.78 -10.01 0.26
CA PRO A 493 16.84 -10.03 1.27
C PRO A 493 17.64 -11.34 1.28
N LEU A 494 17.02 -12.49 0.98
CA LEU A 494 17.74 -13.76 0.84
C LEU A 494 18.64 -13.77 -0.39
N VAL A 495 18.17 -13.22 -1.52
CA VAL A 495 18.99 -13.05 -2.72
C VAL A 495 20.21 -12.18 -2.39
N TYR A 496 20.01 -11.04 -1.71
CA TYR A 496 21.09 -10.19 -1.26
C TYR A 496 22.09 -10.95 -0.37
N SER A 497 21.59 -11.67 0.64
CA SER A 497 22.39 -12.50 1.54
C SER A 497 23.23 -13.55 0.80
N ALA A 498 22.67 -14.15 -0.26
CA ALA A 498 23.34 -15.16 -1.06
C ALA A 498 24.38 -14.60 -2.04
N THR A 499 24.19 -13.37 -2.53
CA THR A 499 25.09 -12.74 -3.52
C THR A 499 26.10 -11.77 -2.92
N LEU A 500 25.96 -11.43 -1.64
CA LEU A 500 26.75 -10.39 -0.96
C LEU A 500 28.27 -10.57 -1.12
N SER A 501 28.78 -11.80 -1.09
CA SER A 501 30.22 -12.06 -1.10
C SER A 501 30.91 -11.70 -2.41
N TYR A 502 30.21 -11.76 -3.55
CA TYR A 502 30.79 -11.50 -4.87
C TYR A 502 30.13 -10.33 -5.61
N PHE A 503 28.81 -10.11 -5.41
CA PHE A 503 28.07 -9.05 -6.07
C PHE A 503 26.94 -8.51 -5.16
N PRO A 504 27.25 -7.56 -4.25
CA PRO A 504 26.26 -6.92 -3.38
C PRO A 504 25.12 -6.24 -4.17
N GLY A 505 25.41 -5.71 -5.36
CA GLY A 505 24.44 -5.08 -6.25
C GLY A 505 23.49 -6.04 -6.98
N ALA A 506 23.67 -7.37 -6.87
CA ALA A 506 22.90 -8.34 -7.67
C ALA A 506 21.39 -8.28 -7.42
N VAL A 507 20.96 -8.02 -6.17
CA VAL A 507 19.53 -7.90 -5.83
C VAL A 507 18.86 -6.75 -6.60
N PHE A 508 19.56 -5.64 -6.81
CA PHE A 508 19.07 -4.51 -7.60
C PHE A 508 19.05 -4.84 -9.08
N LEU A 509 20.00 -5.64 -9.57
CA LEU A 509 20.00 -6.13 -10.95
C LEU A 509 18.81 -7.07 -11.22
N VAL A 510 18.45 -7.94 -10.28
CA VAL A 510 17.24 -8.77 -10.36
C VAL A 510 15.99 -7.88 -10.40
N CYS A 511 15.92 -6.84 -9.58
CA CYS A 511 14.81 -5.89 -9.64
C CYS A 511 14.78 -5.12 -10.98
N ALA A 512 15.94 -4.73 -11.50
CA ALA A 512 16.06 -4.05 -12.77
C ALA A 512 15.62 -4.92 -13.95
N SER A 513 15.98 -6.21 -13.97
CA SER A 513 15.56 -7.13 -15.03
C SER A 513 14.05 -7.35 -15.01
N MET A 514 13.45 -7.47 -13.82
CA MET A 514 12.01 -7.51 -13.63
C MET A 514 11.32 -6.25 -14.15
N LEU A 515 11.83 -5.06 -13.81
CA LEU A 515 11.30 -3.79 -14.32
C LEU A 515 11.42 -3.66 -15.83
N PHE A 516 12.53 -4.14 -16.41
CA PHE A 516 12.71 -4.17 -17.86
C PHE A 516 11.63 -5.03 -18.54
N VAL A 517 11.33 -6.22 -17.99
CA VAL A 517 10.22 -7.06 -18.48
C VAL A 517 8.88 -6.33 -18.38
N ALA A 518 8.61 -5.63 -17.28
CA ALA A 518 7.40 -4.83 -17.12
C ALA A 518 7.30 -3.68 -18.15
N ILE A 519 8.41 -3.02 -18.46
CA ILE A 519 8.48 -1.97 -19.48
C ILE A 519 8.21 -2.55 -20.87
N CYS A 520 8.85 -3.67 -21.23
CA CYS A 520 8.58 -4.37 -22.49
C CYS A 520 7.10 -4.77 -22.62
N ALA A 521 6.50 -5.28 -21.54
CA ALA A 521 5.08 -5.60 -21.49
C ALA A 521 4.21 -4.34 -21.68
N ALA A 522 4.56 -3.21 -21.06
CA ALA A 522 3.85 -1.95 -21.22
C ALA A 522 3.99 -1.37 -22.64
N ILE A 523 5.17 -1.45 -23.26
CA ILE A 523 5.42 -1.00 -24.64
C ILE A 523 4.67 -1.86 -25.66
N SER A 524 4.39 -3.13 -25.36
CA SER A 524 3.59 -3.99 -26.25
C SER A 524 2.13 -3.53 -26.40
N PHE A 525 1.64 -2.68 -25.49
CA PHE A 525 0.23 -2.26 -25.44
C PHE A 525 -0.27 -1.55 -26.71
N PRO A 526 0.35 -0.45 -27.21
CA PRO A 526 -0.14 0.24 -28.41
C PRO A 526 -0.19 -0.70 -29.62
N PHE A 527 0.74 -1.65 -29.72
CA PHE A 527 0.75 -2.66 -30.78
C PHE A 527 -0.42 -3.63 -30.66
N LEU A 528 -0.71 -4.14 -29.47
CA LEU A 528 -1.83 -5.04 -29.22
C LEU A 528 -3.19 -4.38 -29.47
N VAL A 529 -3.36 -3.12 -29.04
CA VAL A 529 -4.62 -2.40 -29.28
C VAL A 529 -4.79 -2.08 -30.76
N LYS A 530 -3.73 -1.62 -31.45
CA LYS A 530 -3.78 -1.40 -32.90
C LYS A 530 -4.14 -2.68 -33.65
N TYR A 531 -3.56 -3.82 -33.25
CA TYR A 531 -3.88 -5.12 -33.83
C TYR A 531 -5.34 -5.54 -33.60
N LYS A 532 -5.86 -5.33 -32.38
CA LYS A 532 -7.28 -5.61 -32.07
C LYS A 532 -8.23 -4.72 -32.87
N ASN A 533 -7.94 -3.43 -32.99
CA ASN A 533 -8.74 -2.51 -33.79
C ASN A 533 -8.70 -2.88 -35.29
N MET A 534 -7.56 -3.30 -35.83
CA MET A 534 -7.48 -3.79 -37.23
C MET A 534 -8.28 -5.07 -37.46
N LYS A 535 -8.34 -5.99 -36.47
CA LYS A 535 -9.22 -7.18 -36.56
C LYS A 535 -10.69 -6.80 -36.57
N ASN A 536 -11.11 -5.85 -35.73
CA ASN A 536 -12.50 -5.40 -35.67
C ASN A 536 -12.96 -4.57 -36.88
N VAL A 537 -12.04 -4.06 -37.71
CA VAL A 537 -12.37 -3.36 -38.98
C VAL A 537 -12.45 -4.34 -40.16
N ARG A 538 -11.86 -5.54 -40.03
CA ARG A 538 -11.93 -6.59 -41.08
C ARG A 538 -13.12 -7.53 -40.95
N VAL A 539 -13.83 -7.49 -39.81
CA VAL A 539 -15.10 -8.18 -39.57
C VAL A 539 -16.20 -7.14 -39.68
#